data_AF-A0A7C2P309-F1
#
_entry.id   AF-A0A7C2P309-F1
#
_cell.length_a   1.000
_cell.length_b   1.000
_cell.length_c   1.000
_cell.angle_alpha   90.00
_cell.angle_beta   90.00
_cell.angle_gamma   90.00
#
_symmetry.space_group_name_H-M   'P 1'
#
loop_
_entity.id
_entity.type
_entity.pdbx_description
1 polymer ?
#
loop_
_entity_poly.entity_id
_entity_poly.type
_entity_poly.pdbx_seq_one_letter_code
_entity_poly.pdbx_strand_id
1 'polypeptide(L)' 'MDVLGRDCLGGMGMEHMAWKLPVFPDDTLHGTLTVLKTHKLNNKKGILTLGIEVSNQNDKLVMSCETAILVRVS' A
#
# COMPACT_ATOMS: atom_id res chain seq x y z
N MET A 1 -2.64 7.55 -10.80
CA MET A 1 -3.33 7.55 -9.50
C MET A 1 -2.33 8.06 -8.48
N ASP A 2 -2.60 9.20 -7.85
CA ASP A 2 -1.77 9.75 -6.76
C ASP A 2 -2.55 9.53 -5.45
N VAL A 3 -2.30 8.40 -4.79
CA VAL A 3 -3.07 8.00 -3.60
C VAL A 3 -2.67 8.81 -2.36
N LEU A 4 -1.42 9.25 -2.29
CA LEU A 4 -0.81 9.85 -1.11
C LEU A 4 -0.52 11.34 -1.29
N GLY A 5 -0.73 11.86 -2.49
CA GLY A 5 -0.64 13.28 -2.78
C GLY A 5 0.75 13.85 -2.51
N ARG A 6 0.75 15.13 -2.15
CA ARG A 6 1.95 15.90 -1.80
C ARG A 6 2.46 15.62 -0.39
N ASP A 7 1.75 14.81 0.38
CA ASP A 7 2.11 14.49 1.75
C ASP A 7 3.04 13.27 1.84
N CYS A 8 3.22 12.50 0.76
CA CYS A 8 4.22 11.44 0.72
C CYS A 8 5.64 12.01 0.78
N LEU A 9 6.38 11.65 1.83
CA LEU A 9 7.78 12.03 2.01
C LEU A 9 8.75 10.88 1.64
N GLY A 10 8.25 9.65 1.55
CA GLY A 10 9.00 8.49 1.07
C GLY A 10 8.52 7.16 1.64
N GLY A 11 8.79 6.07 0.91
CA GLY A 11 8.58 4.70 1.40
C GLY A 11 9.70 4.29 2.35
N MET A 12 9.35 3.64 3.46
CA MET A 12 10.29 3.15 4.47
C MET A 12 10.58 1.65 4.34
N GLY A 13 9.79 0.93 3.55
CA GLY A 13 9.96 -0.49 3.31
C GLY A 13 8.64 -1.20 3.06
N MET A 14 8.74 -2.46 2.64
CA MET A 14 7.63 -3.38 2.48
C MET A 14 7.88 -4.65 3.28
N GLU A 15 6.83 -5.14 3.92
CA GLU A 15 6.84 -6.35 4.72
C GLU A 15 5.72 -7.30 4.26
N HIS A 16 5.81 -8.58 4.65
CA HIS A 16 4.80 -9.60 4.35
C HIS A 16 4.42 -9.72 2.86
N MET A 17 5.38 -9.46 1.96
CA MET A 17 5.19 -9.56 0.52
C MET A 17 4.91 -11.00 0.10
N ALA A 18 3.72 -11.24 -0.46
CA ALA A 18 3.29 -12.55 -0.92
C ALA A 18 2.63 -12.46 -2.29
N TRP A 19 3.18 -13.20 -3.26
CA TRP A 19 2.54 -13.49 -4.55
C TRP A 19 1.78 -14.81 -4.42
N LYS A 20 0.45 -14.75 -4.45
CA LYS A 20 -0.43 -15.90 -4.21
C LYS A 20 -0.78 -16.63 -5.52
N LEU A 21 -0.86 -15.89 -6.63
CA LEU A 21 -1.16 -16.42 -7.96
C LEU A 21 -0.36 -15.64 -9.02
N PRO A 22 0.04 -16.28 -10.14
CA PRO A 22 0.62 -15.56 -11.25
C PRO A 22 -0.39 -14.59 -11.88
N VAL A 23 0.12 -13.50 -12.43
CA VAL A 23 -0.64 -12.55 -13.26
C VAL A 23 -0.20 -12.74 -14.71
N PHE A 24 -1.15 -12.75 -15.63
CA PHE A 24 -0.90 -12.92 -17.07
C PHE A 24 -1.20 -11.64 -17.84
N PRO A 25 -0.72 -11.51 -19.09
CA PRO A 25 -1.22 -10.48 -20.00
C PRO A 25 -2.75 -10.45 -20.03
N ASP A 26 -3.32 -9.26 -20.18
CA ASP A 26 -4.75 -8.98 -20.22
C ASP A 26 -5.53 -9.18 -18.90
N ASP A 27 -4.86 -9.57 -17.81
CA ASP A 27 -5.47 -9.49 -16.47
C ASP A 27 -5.73 -8.03 -16.09
N THR A 28 -6.94 -7.76 -15.59
CA THR A 28 -7.28 -6.47 -14.99
C THR A 28 -7.10 -6.57 -13.48
N LEU A 29 -6.23 -5.74 -12.91
CA LEU A 29 -5.93 -5.75 -11.49
C LEU A 29 -6.64 -4.61 -10.75
N HIS A 30 -7.18 -4.93 -9.58
CA HIS A 30 -7.76 -3.97 -8.65
C HIS A 30 -7.03 -4.06 -7.32
N GLY A 31 -6.61 -2.91 -6.79
CA GLY A 31 -5.91 -2.82 -5.51
C GLY A 31 -6.78 -2.18 -4.44
N THR A 32 -6.85 -2.81 -3.26
CA THR A 32 -7.42 -2.23 -2.04
C THR A 32 -6.28 -1.85 -1.10
N LEU A 33 -6.26 -0.60 -0.64
CA LEU A 33 -5.29 -0.11 0.32
C LEU A 33 -6.02 0.21 1.63
N THR A 34 -5.64 -0.49 2.70
CA THR A 34 -6.24 -0.36 4.03
C THR A 34 -5.24 0.30 4.97
N VAL A 35 -5.66 1.34 5.68
CA VAL A 35 -4.83 1.92 6.75
C VAL A 35 -4.80 0.95 7.92
N LEU A 36 -3.64 0.34 8.16
CA LEU A 36 -3.44 -0.62 9.27
C LEU A 36 -2.99 0.09 10.54
N LYS A 37 -2.12 1.09 10.40
CA LYS A 37 -1.54 1.80 11.54
C LYS A 37 -1.16 3.23 11.15
N THR A 38 -1.35 4.14 12.10
CA THR A 38 -0.82 5.51 12.01
C THR A 38 0.06 5.77 13.23
N HIS A 39 1.24 6.35 13.02
CA HIS A 39 2.13 6.71 14.10
C HIS A 39 2.71 8.11 13.88
N LYS A 40 2.31 9.07 14.71
CA LYS A 40 2.85 10.43 14.67
C LYS A 40 4.27 10.42 15.25
N LEU A 41 5.25 10.88 14.46
CA LEU A 41 6.64 11.02 14.93
C LEU A 41 6.86 12.38 15.60
N ASN A 42 6.33 13.45 14.99
CA ASN A 42 6.33 14.81 15.53
C ASN A 42 5.24 15.67 14.87
N ASN A 43 5.26 16.98 15.10
CA ASN A 43 4.26 17.92 14.56
C ASN A 43 4.35 18.19 13.05
N LYS A 44 5.34 17.62 12.34
CA LYS A 44 5.55 17.81 10.91
C LYS A 44 5.40 16.51 10.10
N LYS A 45 5.63 15.35 10.73
CA LYS A 45 5.65 14.06 10.04
C LYS A 45 5.17 12.89 10.90
N GLY A 46 4.69 11.87 10.23
CA GLY A 46 4.26 10.60 10.80
C GLY A 46 4.52 9.44 9.86
N ILE A 47 4.25 8.22 10.33
CA ILE A 47 4.33 6.98 9.56
C ILE A 47 2.90 6.48 9.37
N LEU A 48 2.57 6.17 8.12
CA LEU A 48 1.34 5.51 7.70
C LEU A 48 1.71 4.10 7.25
N THR A 49 1.16 3.08 7.91
CA THR A 49 1.27 1.68 7.47
C THR A 49 0.02 1.31 6.71
N LEU A 50 0.20 0.89 5.46
CA LEU A 50 -0.86 0.44 4.57
C LEU A 50 -0.76 -1.06 4.32
N GLY A 51 -1.87 -1.76 4.46
CA GLY A 51 -2.06 -3.09 3.91
C GLY A 51 -2.53 -2.95 2.47
N ILE A 52 -1.90 -3.68 1.56
CA ILE A 52 -2.22 -3.67 0.15
C ILE A 52 -2.64 -5.08 -0.25
N GLU A 53 -3.81 -5.19 -0.84
CA GLU A 53 -4.33 -6.41 -1.44
C GLU A 53 -4.64 -6.14 -2.91
N VAL A 54 -4.15 -7.00 -3.79
CA VAL A 54 -4.40 -6.88 -5.23
C VAL A 54 -5.07 -8.14 -5.73
N SER A 55 -6.22 -7.96 -6.37
CA SER A 55 -7.02 -9.03 -6.97
C SER A 55 -7.15 -8.84 -8.48
N ASN A 56 -7.36 -9.94 -9.21
CA ASN A 56 -7.63 -9.88 -10.65
C ASN A 56 -9.14 -9.70 -10.95
N GLN A 57 -9.51 -9.73 -12.23
CA GLN A 57 -10.89 -9.58 -12.73
C GLN A 57 -11.87 -10.66 -12.26
N ASN A 58 -11.37 -11.74 -11.66
CA ASN A 58 -12.18 -12.83 -11.11
C ASN A 58 -12.20 -12.80 -9.57
N ASP A 59 -11.86 -11.66 -8.97
CA ASP A 59 -11.74 -11.45 -7.52
C ASP A 59 -10.75 -12.40 -6.82
N LYS A 60 -9.81 -12.98 -7.58
CA LYS A 60 -8.76 -13.82 -7.00
C LYS A 60 -7.63 -12.94 -6.52
N LEU A 61 -7.31 -13.04 -5.23
CA LEU A 61 -6.18 -12.34 -4.62
C LEU A 61 -4.86 -12.86 -5.21
N VAL A 62 -4.16 -12.01 -5.96
CA VAL A 62 -2.89 -12.34 -6.62
C VAL A 62 -1.69 -11.91 -5.79
N MET A 63 -1.83 -10.85 -4.99
CA MET A 63 -0.73 -10.27 -4.23
C MET A 63 -1.23 -9.62 -2.95
N SER A 64 -0.45 -9.74 -1.87
CA SER A 64 -0.63 -8.93 -0.67
C SER A 64 0.71 -8.48 -0.11
N CYS A 65 0.75 -7.30 0.51
CA CYS A 65 1.90 -6.81 1.26
C CYS A 65 1.49 -5.73 2.26
N GLU A 66 2.39 -5.38 3.16
CA GLU A 66 2.29 -4.18 3.99
C GLU A 66 3.40 -3.22 3.59
N THR A 67 3.12 -1.91 3.61
CA THR A 67 4.13 -0.88 3.36
C THR A 67 4.05 0.22 4.39
N ALA A 68 5.21 0.67 4.86
CA ALA A 68 5.34 1.81 5.75
C ALA A 68 5.76 3.04 4.95
N ILE A 69 5.06 4.14 5.14
CA ILE A 69 5.27 5.38 4.37
C ILE A 69 5.44 6.53 5.34
N LEU A 70 6.52 7.29 5.16
CA LEU A 70 6.71 8.55 5.85
C LEU A 70 5.82 9.60 5.19
N VAL A 71 4.95 10.23 5.96
CA VAL A 71 4.01 11.25 5.48
C VAL A 71 4.16 12.55 6.25
N ARG A 72 3.85 13.67 5.60
CA ARG A 72 3.65 14.96 6.25
C ARG A 72 2.38 14.90 7.09
N VAL A 73 2.42 15.53 8.25
CA VAL A 73 1.23 15.80 9.06
C VAL A 73 0.92 17.28 8.85
N SER A 74 -0.21 17.55 8.20
CA SER A 74 -0.75 18.89 7.96
C SER A 74 -1.63 19.38 9.12
#